data_AF-A0A959CYE0-F1
#
_entry.id   AF-A0A959CYE0-F1
#
_cell.length_a   1.000
_cell.length_b   1.000
_cell.length_c   1.000
_cell.angle_alpha   90.00
_cell.angle_beta   90.00
_cell.angle_gamma   90.00
#
_symmetry.space_group_name_H-M   'P 1'
#
loop_
_entity.id
_entity.type
_entity.pdbx_description
1 polymer ?
#
loop_
_entity_poly.entity_id
_entity_poly.type
_entity_poly.pdbx_seq_one_letter_code
_entity_poly.pdbx_strand_id
1 'polypeptide(L)'
;IRIFNKVGDAYGFLTDVAYVVDFKNKVEFMLAANIHVNKNQTYNDGVYEYDEIGFPVLAKLGRLIYEHELKRPREHPPHFYYLK
;
A
#
# COMPACT_ATOMS: atom_id res chain seq x y z
N ILE A 1 10.63 2.40 9.90
CA ILE A 1 9.70 1.65 9.01
C ILE A 1 10.43 1.31 7.73
N ARG A 2 10.34 0.05 7.29
CA ARG A 2 10.79 -0.42 5.97
C ARG A 2 9.57 -0.91 5.21
N ILE A 3 9.51 -0.59 3.92
CA ILE A 3 8.43 -0.97 3.02
C ILE A 3 9.08 -1.59 1.80
N PHE A 4 8.68 -2.81 1.49
CA PHE A 4 9.09 -3.53 0.29
C PHE A 4 7.86 -3.70 -0.56
N ASN A 5 7.81 -3.10 -1.74
CA ASN A 5 6.60 -3.14 -2.54
C ASN A 5 6.88 -3.30 -4.03
N LYS A 6 5.84 -3.79 -4.72
CA LYS A 6 5.80 -3.85 -6.17
C LYS A 6 4.57 -3.10 -6.64
N VAL A 7 4.83 -1.98 -7.32
CA VAL A 7 3.81 -1.17 -7.99
C VAL A 7 3.59 -1.67 -9.42
N GLY A 8 2.36 -1.55 -9.90
CA GLY A 8 2.02 -1.59 -11.31
C GLY A 8 0.90 -0.60 -11.63
N ASP A 9 1.06 0.14 -12.71
CA ASP A 9 0.10 1.10 -13.23
C ASP A 9 -0.07 0.88 -14.73
N ALA A 10 -1.32 0.69 -15.17
CA ALA A 10 -1.64 0.55 -16.58
C ALA A 10 -3.13 0.80 -16.81
N TYR A 11 -3.46 1.54 -17.87
CA TYR A 11 -4.84 1.69 -18.37
C TYR A 11 -5.87 2.09 -17.29
N GLY A 12 -5.49 3.04 -16.43
CA GLY A 12 -6.31 3.51 -15.31
C GLY A 12 -6.27 2.62 -14.06
N PHE A 13 -5.69 1.42 -14.12
CA PHE A 13 -5.45 0.60 -12.93
C PHE A 13 -4.17 1.01 -12.23
N LEU A 14 -4.21 1.01 -10.91
CA LEU A 14 -3.05 1.15 -10.04
C LEU A 14 -3.10 0.06 -8.98
N THR A 15 -2.11 -0.82 -9.00
CA THR A 15 -1.93 -1.94 -8.08
C THR A 15 -0.66 -1.74 -7.27
N ASP A 16 -0.74 -2.00 -5.97
CA ASP A 16 0.43 -2.09 -5.10
C ASP A 16 0.29 -3.29 -4.16
N VAL A 17 1.39 -4.01 -4.00
CA VAL A 17 1.53 -5.08 -3.01
C VAL A 17 2.76 -4.76 -2.18
N ALA A 18 2.54 -4.46 -0.90
CA ALA A 18 3.55 -3.98 0.02
C ALA A 18 3.66 -4.90 1.24
N TYR A 19 4.90 -5.21 1.60
CA TYR A 19 5.26 -5.77 2.89
C TYR A 19 5.84 -4.65 3.76
N VAL A 20 5.18 -4.37 4.88
CA VAL A 20 5.47 -3.23 5.76
C VAL A 20 5.98 -3.73 7.10
N VAL A 21 7.11 -3.18 7.53
CA VAL A 21 7.79 -3.57 8.78
C VAL A 21 8.18 -2.34 9.59
N ASP A 22 7.79 -2.32 10.87
CA ASP A 22 8.32 -1.39 11.86
C ASP A 22 8.93 -2.12 13.05
N PHE A 23 10.26 -2.17 13.06
CA PHE A 23 11.05 -2.79 14.12
C PHE A 23 10.82 -2.14 15.50
N LYS A 24 10.58 -0.82 15.54
CA LYS A 24 10.43 -0.09 16.80
C LYS A 24 9.11 -0.44 17.50
N ASN A 25 8.02 -0.42 16.73
CA ASN A 25 6.67 -0.67 17.24
C ASN A 25 6.26 -2.15 17.14
N LYS A 26 7.15 -3.03 16.67
CA LYS A 26 6.86 -4.46 16.41
C LYS A 26 5.62 -4.64 15.53
N VAL A 27 5.51 -3.81 14.49
CA VAL A 27 4.46 -3.91 13.47
C VAL A 27 5.02 -4.63 12.24
N GLU A 28 4.20 -5.50 11.69
CA GLU A 28 4.48 -6.29 10.48
C GLU A 28 3.14 -6.65 9.83
N PHE A 29 3.00 -6.38 8.54
CA PHE A 29 1.85 -6.83 7.75
C PHE A 29 2.14 -6.77 6.24
N MET A 30 1.34 -7.50 5.47
CA MET A 30 1.23 -7.33 4.02
C MET A 30 -0.06 -6.59 3.69
N LEU A 31 -0.01 -5.72 2.70
CA LEU A 31 -1.17 -5.00 2.18
C LEU A 31 -1.13 -5.05 0.65
N ALA A 32 -2.24 -5.45 0.06
CA ALA A 32 -2.44 -5.42 -1.38
C ALA A 32 -3.68 -4.56 -1.68
N ALA A 33 -3.58 -3.71 -2.69
CA ALA A 33 -4.69 -2.89 -3.15
C ALA A 33 -4.65 -2.75 -4.67
N ASN A 34 -5.83 -2.71 -5.27
CA ASN A 34 -6.02 -2.35 -6.67
C ASN A 34 -7.10 -1.28 -6.74
N ILE A 35 -6.81 -0.19 -7.44
CA ILE A 35 -7.73 0.92 -7.65
C ILE A 35 -7.83 1.23 -9.14
N HIS A 36 -8.96 1.78 -9.56
CA HIS A 36 -9.19 2.17 -10.94
C HIS A 36 -9.55 3.66 -11.00
N VAL A 37 -8.73 4.42 -11.71
CA VAL A 37 -8.84 5.87 -11.95
C VAL A 37 -8.83 6.11 -13.45
N ASN A 38 -10.03 6.20 -14.02
CA ASN A 38 -10.25 6.47 -15.43
C ASN A 38 -11.59 7.19 -15.58
N LYS A 39 -11.63 8.47 -15.20
CA LYS A 39 -12.89 9.22 -15.15
C LYS A 39 -13.50 9.42 -16.54
N ASN A 40 -12.67 9.65 -17.55
CA ASN A 40 -13.12 9.88 -18.92
C ASN A 40 -13.50 8.57 -19.66
N GLN A 41 -13.26 7.41 -19.03
CA GLN A 41 -13.54 6.07 -19.55
C GLN A 41 -12.86 5.74 -20.88
N THR A 42 -11.82 6.49 -21.25
CA THR A 42 -11.08 6.30 -22.48
C THR A 42 -9.80 5.54 -22.16
N TYR A 43 -9.59 4.44 -22.86
CA TYR A 43 -8.38 3.64 -22.69
C TYR A 43 -7.35 4.04 -23.75
N ASN A 44 -6.08 4.00 -23.37
CA ASN A 44 -4.94 4.24 -24.26
C ASN A 44 -4.81 5.69 -24.77
N ASP A 45 -5.39 6.67 -24.09
CA ASP A 45 -5.19 8.10 -24.34
C ASP A 45 -4.09 8.73 -23.44
N GLY A 46 -3.62 7.98 -22.44
CA GLY A 46 -2.60 8.41 -21.48
C GLY A 46 -3.14 9.36 -20.40
N VAL A 47 -4.46 9.54 -20.29
CA VAL A 47 -5.09 10.44 -19.33
C VAL A 47 -5.70 9.64 -18.19
N TYR A 48 -5.00 9.56 -17.07
CA TYR A 48 -5.45 8.85 -15.87
C TYR A 48 -5.17 9.66 -14.61
N GLU A 49 -6.03 9.59 -13.61
CA GLU A 49 -5.90 10.37 -12.37
C GLU A 49 -4.97 9.70 -11.34
N TYR A 50 -3.83 9.15 -11.79
CA TYR A 50 -2.88 8.44 -10.93
C TYR A 50 -2.30 9.33 -9.84
N ASP A 51 -1.75 10.49 -10.20
CA ASP A 51 -1.09 11.40 -9.25
C ASP A 51 -2.07 12.18 -8.38
N GLU A 52 -3.21 12.57 -8.95
CA GLU A 52 -4.20 13.41 -8.26
C GLU A 52 -5.11 12.60 -7.33
N ILE A 53 -5.43 11.35 -7.68
CA ILE A 53 -6.37 10.51 -6.94
C ILE A 53 -5.72 9.19 -6.53
N GLY A 54 -5.10 8.48 -7.48
CA GLY A 54 -4.65 7.10 -7.29
C GLY A 54 -3.63 6.92 -6.15
N PHE A 55 -2.44 7.47 -6.31
CA PHE A 55 -1.37 7.41 -5.31
C PHE A 55 -1.80 8.04 -3.96
N PRO A 56 -2.50 9.19 -3.91
CA PRO A 56 -3.02 9.72 -2.65
C PRO A 56 -3.95 8.75 -1.90
N VAL A 57 -4.83 8.04 -2.61
CA VAL A 57 -5.71 7.02 -2.01
C VAL A 57 -4.90 5.86 -1.44
N LEU A 58 -3.96 5.30 -2.19
CA LEU A 58 -3.10 4.21 -1.70
C LEU A 58 -2.28 4.65 -0.48
N ALA A 59 -1.72 5.86 -0.51
CA ALA A 59 -0.95 6.41 0.60
C ALA A 59 -1.82 6.61 1.85
N LYS A 60 -3.08 7.05 1.69
CA LYS A 60 -4.04 7.17 2.80
C LYS A 60 -4.43 5.80 3.36
N LEU A 61 -4.71 4.84 2.49
CA LEU A 61 -5.02 3.46 2.89
C LEU A 61 -3.88 2.84 3.71
N GLY A 62 -2.63 2.94 3.23
CA GLY A 62 -1.46 2.43 3.94
C GLY A 62 -1.29 3.04 5.34
N ARG A 63 -1.50 4.36 5.49
CA ARG A 63 -1.47 5.04 6.80
C ARG A 63 -2.58 4.55 7.73
N LEU A 64 -3.80 4.41 7.22
CA LEU A 64 -4.95 3.94 8.02
C LEU A 64 -4.73 2.51 8.53
N ILE A 65 -4.23 1.61 7.68
CA ILE A 65 -3.91 0.24 8.08
C ILE A 65 -2.78 0.22 9.10
N TYR A 66 -1.73 1.02 8.90
CA TYR A 66 -0.64 1.13 9.87
C TYR A 66 -1.11 1.65 11.23
N GLU A 67 -1.96 2.68 11.27
CA GLU A 67 -2.55 3.19 12.52
C GLU A 67 -3.42 2.15 13.24
N HIS A 68 -4.12 1.30 12.50
CA HIS A 68 -4.85 0.17 13.06
C HIS A 68 -3.88 -0.86 13.64
N GLU A 69 -2.84 -1.24 12.89
CA GLU A 69 -1.85 -2.24 13.31
C GLU A 69 -1.01 -1.80 14.52
N LEU A 70 -0.80 -0.50 14.72
CA LEU A 70 -0.18 0.04 15.94
C LEU A 70 -0.97 -0.26 17.22
N LYS A 71 -2.30 -0.39 17.11
CA LYS A 71 -3.21 -0.60 18.25
C LYS A 71 -3.64 -2.05 18.40
N ARG A 72 -3.34 -2.89 17.40
CA ARG A 72 -3.80 -4.27 17.34
C ARG A 72 -3.08 -5.12 18.39
N PRO A 73 -3.79 -5.76 19.34
CA PRO A 73 -3.18 -6.74 20.22
C PRO A 73 -2.75 -7.96 19.39
N ARG A 74 -1.52 -8.43 19.63
CA ARG A 74 -0.92 -9.57 18.92
C ARG A 74 -0.58 -10.67 19.90
N GLU A 75 -1.12 -11.86 19.68
CA GLU A 75 -0.73 -13.06 20.42
C GLU A 75 0.71 -13.47 20.09
N HIS A 76 1.08 -13.36 18.82
CA HIS A 76 2.42 -13.66 18.33
C HIS A 76 3.10 -12.38 17.82
N PRO A 77 4.17 -11.92 18.48
CA PRO A 77 4.93 -10.78 17.98
C PRO A 77 5.73 -11.16 16.73
N PRO A 78 5.99 -10.21 15.84
CA PRO A 78 6.75 -10.46 14.63
C PRO A 78 8.21 -10.82 14.93
N HIS A 79 8.80 -11.67 14.08
CA HIS A 79 10.17 -12.16 14.23
C HIS A 79 11.07 -11.68 13.08
N PHE A 80 11.87 -10.66 13.35
CA PHE A 80 12.59 -9.89 12.33
C PHE A 80 13.99 -10.43 11.94
N TYR A 81 14.32 -11.67 12.28
CA TYR A 81 15.68 -12.19 12.14
C TYR A 81 16.23 -12.08 10.71
N TYR A 82 15.41 -12.39 9.70
CA TYR A 82 15.80 -12.39 8.28
C TYR A 82 15.81 -11.01 7.62
N LEU A 83 15.47 -9.94 8.35
CA LEU A 83 15.36 -8.58 7.83
C LEU A 83 16.43 -7.64 8.39
N LYS A 84 17.33 -8.12 9.25
CA LYS A 84 18.40 -7.32 9.83
C LYS A 84 19.66 -7.36 8.97
#